data_AF-A0A8T7I432-F1
#
_entry.id   AF-A0A8T7I432-F1
#
_cell.length_a   1.000
_cell.length_b   1.000
_cell.length_c   1.000
_cell.angle_alpha   90.00
_cell.angle_beta   90.00
_cell.angle_gamma   90.00
#
_symmetry.space_group_name_H-M   'P 1'
#
loop_
_entity.id
_entity.type
_entity.pdbx_description
1 polymer ?
#
loop_
_entity_poly.entity_id
_entity_poly.type
_entity_poly.pdbx_seq_one_letter_code
_entity_poly.pdbx_strand_id
1 'polypeptide(L)'
;MLAPVWANWPLTGIKALTTTRCGGVSHEPFAGLNLGDHVNDATAAVAENRRRLQSDLKLPSAPVWLRQTHSTTIVDAARTTSVVSADGSFSGQRQQVCAVLTADCLPILLANPKHGWVAALHAGWRGLADGIIEQLAEQVDIGAGTCAWIGP
;
A
#
# COMPACT_ATOMS: atom_id res chain seq x y z
N MET A 1 -5.89 19.61 -4.34
CA MET A 1 -6.54 18.62 -3.47
C MET A 1 -6.15 17.23 -3.95
N LEU A 2 -6.04 16.26 -3.05
CA LEU A 2 -5.81 14.86 -3.46
C LEU A 2 -6.99 14.34 -4.27
N ALA A 3 -6.71 13.48 -5.26
CA ALA A 3 -7.72 12.82 -6.07
C ALA A 3 -7.47 11.30 -6.06
N PRO A 4 -7.73 10.60 -4.94
CA PRO A 4 -7.56 9.15 -4.87
C PRO A 4 -8.63 8.42 -5.66
N VAL A 5 -8.31 7.21 -6.14
CA VAL A 5 -9.29 6.27 -6.66
C VAL A 5 -9.60 5.26 -5.55
N TRP A 6 -10.86 5.22 -5.14
CA TRP A 6 -11.32 4.30 -4.10
C TRP A 6 -11.62 2.93 -4.68
N ALA A 7 -11.28 1.88 -3.93
CA ALA A 7 -11.61 0.52 -4.32
C ALA A 7 -13.13 0.34 -4.41
N ASN A 8 -13.62 -0.06 -5.59
CA ASN A 8 -15.02 -0.38 -5.81
C ASN A 8 -15.28 -1.86 -5.47
N TRP A 9 -15.23 -2.18 -4.17
CA TRP A 9 -15.47 -3.53 -3.65
C TRP A 9 -16.58 -3.51 -2.58
N PRO A 10 -17.26 -4.64 -2.31
CA PRO A 10 -18.44 -4.66 -1.45
C PRO A 10 -18.13 -4.68 0.06
N LEU A 11 -16.86 -4.49 0.46
CA LEU A 11 -16.43 -4.64 1.84
C LEU A 11 -16.86 -3.46 2.72
N THR A 12 -17.43 -3.77 3.89
CA THR A 12 -17.79 -2.77 4.91
C THR A 12 -16.72 -2.71 6.00
N GLY A 13 -16.51 -1.51 6.57
CA GLY A 13 -15.52 -1.30 7.63
C GLY A 13 -14.05 -1.34 7.19
N ILE A 14 -13.79 -1.62 5.92
CA ILE A 14 -12.46 -1.63 5.31
C ILE A 14 -12.40 -0.51 4.26
N LYS A 15 -11.32 0.27 4.29
CA LYS A 15 -11.05 1.33 3.31
C LYS A 15 -9.82 0.94 2.50
N ALA A 16 -9.94 1.04 1.19
CA ALA A 16 -8.86 0.82 0.24
C ALA A 16 -8.93 1.86 -0.86
N LEU A 17 -7.76 2.34 -1.28
CA LEU A 17 -7.61 3.35 -2.32
C LEU A 17 -6.22 3.26 -2.92
N THR A 18 -6.06 3.87 -4.09
CA THR A 18 -4.76 4.28 -4.62
C THR A 18 -4.73 5.80 -4.77
N THR A 19 -3.56 6.40 -4.63
CA THR A 19 -3.36 7.82 -4.90
C THR A 19 -3.14 8.07 -6.39
N THR A 20 -3.42 9.28 -6.85
CA THR A 20 -2.90 9.79 -8.13
C THR A 20 -1.72 10.72 -7.88
N ARG A 21 -1.03 11.16 -8.93
CA ARG A 21 0.01 12.19 -8.80
C ARG A 21 -0.53 13.58 -8.41
N CYS A 22 -1.84 13.78 -8.33
CA CYS A 22 -2.43 15.10 -8.12
C CYS A 22 -2.41 15.53 -6.65
N GLY A 23 -2.17 16.82 -6.41
CA GLY A 23 -2.40 17.46 -5.10
C GLY A 23 -1.21 17.53 -4.13
N GLY A 24 -0.02 17.09 -4.55
CA GLY A 24 1.21 17.26 -3.79
C GLY A 24 1.98 18.56 -4.09
N VAL A 25 3.23 18.62 -3.62
CA VAL A 25 4.12 19.80 -3.66
C VAL A 25 5.45 19.55 -4.37
N SER A 26 5.70 18.33 -4.85
CA SER A 26 6.92 18.02 -5.57
C SER A 26 6.96 18.77 -6.90
N HIS A 27 8.17 19.07 -7.38
CA HIS A 27 8.41 19.71 -8.67
C HIS A 27 8.85 18.66 -9.70
N GLU A 28 8.96 19.05 -10.98
CA GLU A 28 9.46 18.16 -12.03
C GLU A 28 10.84 17.58 -11.67
N PRO A 29 11.10 16.29 -11.96
CA PRO A 29 10.26 15.35 -12.71
C PRO A 29 9.14 14.67 -11.89
N PHE A 30 9.02 14.99 -10.61
CA PHE A 30 8.11 14.36 -9.63
C PHE A 30 6.82 15.16 -9.41
N ALA A 31 6.46 16.05 -10.34
CA ALA A 31 5.48 17.09 -10.10
C ALA A 31 4.16 16.55 -9.53
N GLY A 32 3.76 17.11 -8.39
CA GLY A 32 2.57 16.71 -7.63
C GLY A 32 2.89 15.84 -6.40
N LEU A 33 2.17 14.73 -6.24
CA LEU A 33 2.12 13.89 -5.05
C LEU A 33 3.09 12.71 -5.11
N ASN A 34 4.39 12.99 -5.19
CA ASN A 34 5.38 11.93 -5.03
C ASN A 34 5.47 11.49 -3.57
N LEU A 35 5.29 10.18 -3.34
CA LEU A 35 5.37 9.53 -2.02
C LEU A 35 6.63 8.67 -1.87
N GLY A 36 7.40 8.50 -2.94
CA GLY A 36 8.66 7.75 -2.95
C GLY A 36 9.83 8.58 -2.43
N ASP A 37 10.50 8.08 -1.39
CA ASP A 37 11.65 8.72 -0.74
C ASP A 37 13.01 8.26 -1.29
N HIS A 38 13.02 7.34 -2.25
CA HIS A 38 14.22 6.70 -2.80
C HIS A 38 14.43 6.99 -4.30
N VAL A 39 13.70 7.97 -4.85
CA VAL A 39 13.73 8.32 -6.28
C VAL A 39 14.45 9.63 -6.57
N ASN A 40 15.17 10.19 -5.59
CA ASN A 40 15.89 11.48 -5.68
C ASN A 40 15.01 12.73 -5.81
N ASP A 41 13.80 12.68 -5.25
CA ASP A 41 13.01 13.90 -5.01
C ASP A 41 13.48 14.61 -3.72
N ALA A 42 13.09 15.88 -3.55
CA ALA A 42 13.38 16.65 -2.36
C ALA A 42 12.72 16.02 -1.13
N THR A 43 13.53 15.63 -0.12
CA THR A 43 13.06 14.97 1.11
C THR A 43 11.93 15.74 1.81
N ALA A 44 12.01 17.07 1.83
CA ALA A 44 10.97 17.92 2.42
C ALA A 44 9.65 17.87 1.64
N ALA A 45 9.70 17.77 0.30
CA ALA A 45 8.51 17.66 -0.53
C ALA A 45 7.82 16.30 -0.33
N VAL A 46 8.59 15.20 -0.31
CA VAL A 46 8.06 13.85 -0.03
C VAL A 46 7.45 13.77 1.37
N ALA A 47 8.11 14.35 2.37
CA ALA A 47 7.58 14.41 3.73
C ALA A 47 6.25 15.17 3.80
N GLU A 48 6.14 16.32 3.13
CA GLU A 48 4.90 17.09 3.05
C GLU A 48 3.79 16.33 2.30
N ASN A 49 4.12 15.63 1.20
CA ASN A 49 3.17 14.80 0.46
C ASN A 49 2.64 13.65 1.32
N ARG A 50 3.51 12.95 2.07
CA ARG A 50 3.11 11.89 3.02
C ARG A 50 2.26 12.46 4.17
N ARG A 51 2.57 13.67 4.66
CA ARG A 51 1.76 14.36 5.68
C ARG A 51 0.36 14.67 5.14
N ARG A 52 0.26 15.21 3.92
CA ARG A 52 -1.02 15.50 3.23
C ARG A 52 -1.84 14.23 3.00
N LEU A 53 -1.20 13.15 2.56
CA LEU A 53 -1.85 11.85 2.39
C LEU A 53 -2.58 11.43 3.67
N GLN A 54 -1.87 11.49 4.81
CA GLN A 54 -2.44 11.11 6.09
C GLN A 54 -3.55 12.06 6.54
N SER A 55 -3.35 13.39 6.45
CA SER A 55 -4.32 14.37 6.93
C SER A 55 -5.58 14.41 6.06
N ASP A 56 -5.42 14.49 4.75
CA ASP A 56 -6.51 14.79 3.83
C ASP A 56 -7.40 13.57 3.61
N LEU A 57 -6.81 12.36 3.63
CA LEU A 57 -7.57 11.11 3.55
C LEU A 57 -7.99 10.58 4.93
N LYS A 58 -7.65 11.30 6.01
CA LYS A 58 -7.96 10.94 7.40
C LYS A 58 -7.53 9.50 7.71
N LEU A 59 -6.30 9.17 7.34
CA LEU A 59 -5.75 7.85 7.62
C LEU A 59 -5.61 7.68 9.14
N PRO A 60 -5.97 6.50 9.66
CA PRO A 60 -6.01 6.28 11.11
C PRO A 60 -4.62 6.19 11.76
N SER A 61 -3.61 5.87 10.96
CA SER A 61 -2.20 5.84 11.33
C SER A 61 -1.34 6.18 10.11
N ALA A 62 -0.04 6.42 10.33
CA ALA A 62 0.89 6.56 9.23
C ALA A 62 0.99 5.22 8.47
N PRO A 63 1.04 5.24 7.12
CA PRO A 63 1.29 4.03 6.35
C PRO A 63 2.60 3.35 6.74
N VAL A 64 2.60 2.02 6.79
CA VAL A 64 3.83 1.23 6.92
C VAL A 64 4.49 1.15 5.54
N TRP A 65 5.51 1.99 5.35
CA TRP A 65 6.29 2.02 4.12
C TRP A 65 7.32 0.89 4.09
N LEU A 66 7.46 0.27 2.92
CA LEU A 66 8.37 -0.84 2.68
C LEU A 66 9.54 -0.40 1.78
N ARG A 67 10.68 -1.05 1.94
CA ARG A 67 11.74 -1.02 0.92
C ARG A 67 11.43 -2.14 -0.08
N GLN A 68 10.69 -1.79 -1.12
CA GLN A 68 10.28 -2.73 -2.17
C GLN A 68 11.48 -3.16 -3.02
N THR A 69 11.60 -4.46 -3.27
CA THR A 69 12.74 -5.08 -3.95
C THR A 69 12.33 -5.98 -5.12
N HIS A 70 11.04 -6.00 -5.47
CA HIS A 70 10.43 -6.93 -6.41
C HIS A 70 10.57 -8.40 -5.99
N SER A 71 10.61 -8.64 -4.68
CA SER A 71 10.58 -9.95 -4.03
C SER A 71 9.14 -10.43 -3.80
N THR A 72 9.00 -11.53 -3.06
CA THR A 72 7.73 -12.04 -2.55
C THR A 72 7.60 -11.89 -1.03
N THR A 73 8.56 -11.21 -0.38
CA THR A 73 8.57 -11.06 1.08
C THR A 73 7.40 -10.21 1.54
N ILE A 74 6.63 -10.73 2.50
CA ILE A 74 5.47 -10.06 3.11
C ILE A 74 5.68 -9.94 4.60
N VAL A 75 5.31 -8.80 5.18
CA VAL A 75 5.47 -8.53 6.62
C VAL A 75 4.14 -8.20 7.30
N ASP A 76 4.06 -8.47 8.59
CA ASP A 76 2.97 -7.97 9.43
C ASP A 76 3.19 -6.49 9.75
N ALA A 77 2.34 -5.63 9.21
CA ALA A 77 2.41 -4.18 9.39
C ALA A 77 2.28 -3.77 10.86
N ALA A 78 1.54 -4.53 11.68
CA ALA A 78 1.39 -4.20 13.10
C ALA A 78 2.65 -4.50 13.93
N ARG A 79 3.55 -5.34 13.41
CA ARG A 79 4.82 -5.72 14.06
C ARG A 79 6.02 -4.98 13.49
N THR A 80 5.82 -4.20 12.42
CA THR A 80 6.88 -3.51 11.70
C THR A 80 7.07 -2.11 12.28
N THR A 81 8.20 -1.88 12.94
CA THR A 81 8.52 -0.61 13.63
C THR A 81 9.52 0.26 12.87
N SER A 82 10.15 -0.28 11.82
CA SER A 82 11.10 0.40 10.95
C SER A 82 10.90 -0.03 9.51
N VAL A 83 11.50 0.69 8.56
CA VAL A 83 11.43 0.33 7.14
C VAL A 83 12.18 -0.98 6.92
N VAL A 84 11.48 -1.99 6.41
CA VAL A 84 11.99 -3.34 6.12
C VAL A 84 11.92 -3.65 4.63
N SER A 85 12.80 -4.52 4.16
CA SER A 85 12.77 -5.01 2.78
C SER A 85 11.64 -6.01 2.59
N ALA A 86 10.62 -5.62 1.84
CA ALA A 86 9.44 -6.42 1.55
C ALA A 86 8.67 -5.82 0.39
N ASP A 87 7.84 -6.63 -0.26
CA ASP A 87 7.00 -6.21 -1.37
C ASP A 87 5.51 -6.37 -1.04
N GLY A 88 5.18 -6.74 0.19
CA GLY A 88 3.82 -6.62 0.68
C GLY A 88 3.76 -6.53 2.19
N SER A 89 2.60 -6.11 2.67
CA SER A 89 2.28 -6.15 4.09
C SER A 89 0.85 -6.57 4.32
N PHE A 90 0.60 -7.29 5.40
CA PHE A 90 -0.74 -7.58 5.89
C PHE A 90 -0.91 -7.07 7.33
N SER A 91 -2.15 -6.98 7.80
CA SER A 91 -2.44 -6.70 9.20
C SER A 91 -3.80 -7.26 9.59
N GLY A 92 -3.85 -7.89 10.78
CA GLY A 92 -5.10 -8.19 11.49
C GLY A 92 -5.52 -7.10 12.49
N GLN A 93 -4.70 -6.06 12.68
CA GLN A 93 -4.97 -4.98 13.63
C GLN A 93 -5.83 -3.87 12.99
N ARG A 94 -6.86 -3.45 13.71
CA ARG A 94 -7.68 -2.28 13.32
C ARG A 94 -6.83 -1.02 13.32
N GLN A 95 -7.21 -0.06 12.47
CA GLN A 95 -6.55 1.25 12.38
C GLN A 95 -5.09 1.20 11.88
N GLN A 96 -4.60 0.04 11.44
CA GLN A 96 -3.30 -0.11 10.79
C GLN A 96 -3.42 0.12 9.28
N VAL A 97 -2.45 0.85 8.69
CA VAL A 97 -2.43 1.12 7.24
C VAL A 97 -1.32 0.32 6.56
N CYS A 98 -1.70 -0.65 5.73
CA CYS A 98 -0.82 -1.34 4.78
C CYS A 98 -0.65 -0.47 3.54
N ALA A 99 0.57 -0.34 3.02
CA ALA A 99 0.82 0.45 1.82
C ALA A 99 1.95 -0.14 0.97
N VAL A 100 1.82 0.05 -0.34
CA VAL A 100 2.86 -0.20 -1.33
C VAL A 100 2.93 1.01 -2.26
N LEU A 101 4.12 1.29 -2.77
CA LEU A 101 4.36 2.34 -3.74
C LEU A 101 4.45 1.73 -5.13
N THR A 102 3.75 2.29 -6.11
CA THR A 102 3.85 1.85 -7.50
C THR A 102 3.97 3.03 -8.45
N ALA A 103 4.68 2.79 -9.55
CA ALA A 103 4.62 3.52 -10.80
C ALA A 103 4.85 2.44 -11.86
N ASP A 104 3.77 1.98 -12.50
CA ASP A 104 3.68 0.86 -13.46
C ASP A 104 3.48 -0.54 -12.86
N CYS A 105 4.18 -0.94 -11.78
CA CYS A 105 3.96 -2.26 -11.17
C CYS A 105 2.55 -2.39 -10.57
N LEU A 106 1.99 -3.60 -10.55
CA LEU A 106 0.60 -3.85 -10.17
C LEU A 106 0.40 -3.76 -8.64
N PRO A 107 -0.40 -2.81 -8.12
CA PRO A 107 -0.82 -2.83 -6.72
C PRO A 107 -2.03 -3.76 -6.55
N ILE A 108 -1.93 -4.73 -5.64
CA ILE A 108 -3.05 -5.61 -5.28
C ILE A 108 -3.41 -5.36 -3.82
N LEU A 109 -4.63 -4.89 -3.57
CA LEU A 109 -5.18 -4.75 -2.22
C LEU A 109 -6.12 -5.92 -1.96
N LEU A 110 -5.90 -6.65 -0.87
CA LEU A 110 -6.74 -7.77 -0.46
C LEU A 110 -7.29 -7.53 0.92
N ALA A 111 -8.47 -8.05 1.20
CA ALA A 111 -8.97 -8.10 2.56
C ALA A 111 -10.02 -9.19 2.73
N ASN A 112 -10.11 -9.67 3.98
CA ASN A 112 -11.15 -10.58 4.40
C ASN A 112 -11.77 -10.08 5.71
N PRO A 113 -12.99 -9.51 5.69
CA PRO A 113 -13.63 -9.02 6.90
C PRO A 113 -14.04 -10.14 7.86
N LYS A 114 -14.24 -11.38 7.37
CA LYS A 114 -14.60 -12.53 8.21
C LYS A 114 -13.39 -13.04 9.00
N HIS A 115 -12.23 -13.09 8.34
CA HIS A 115 -10.97 -13.53 8.95
C HIS A 115 -10.18 -12.36 9.57
N GLY A 116 -10.66 -11.12 9.40
CA GLY A 116 -10.21 -9.96 10.16
C GLY A 116 -8.90 -9.34 9.70
N TRP A 117 -8.53 -9.47 8.42
CA TRP A 117 -7.25 -8.97 7.91
C TRP A 117 -7.38 -8.14 6.63
N VAL A 118 -6.38 -7.29 6.39
CA VAL A 118 -6.17 -6.53 5.15
C VAL A 118 -4.72 -6.72 4.68
N ALA A 119 -4.46 -6.56 3.39
CA ALA A 119 -3.12 -6.63 2.80
C ALA A 119 -2.96 -5.68 1.60
N ALA A 120 -1.72 -5.24 1.39
CA ALA A 120 -1.29 -4.48 0.22
C ALA A 120 -0.04 -5.14 -0.36
N LEU A 121 -0.06 -5.47 -1.66
CA LEU A 121 1.02 -6.15 -2.36
C LEU A 121 1.50 -5.33 -3.56
N HIS A 122 2.81 -5.25 -3.71
CA HIS A 122 3.52 -4.74 -4.87
C HIS A 122 3.85 -5.92 -5.78
N ALA A 123 3.00 -6.17 -6.77
CA ALA A 123 3.13 -7.26 -7.70
C ALA A 123 3.78 -6.78 -9.01
N GLY A 124 5.07 -6.44 -8.94
CA GLY A 124 5.89 -6.38 -10.16
C GLY A 124 5.97 -7.76 -10.84
N TRP A 125 6.34 -7.82 -12.12
CA TRP A 125 6.30 -9.07 -12.88
C TRP A 125 7.08 -10.23 -12.22
N ARG A 126 8.22 -9.94 -11.58
CA ARG A 126 9.03 -10.93 -10.84
C ARG A 126 8.29 -11.47 -9.63
N GLY A 127 7.90 -10.59 -8.71
CA GLY A 127 7.17 -10.99 -7.50
C GLY A 127 5.85 -11.70 -7.82
N LEU A 128 5.16 -11.31 -8.89
CA LEU A 128 3.96 -12.01 -9.34
C LEU A 128 4.28 -13.42 -9.86
N ALA A 129 5.33 -13.58 -10.68
CA ALA A 129 5.75 -14.88 -11.19
C ALA A 129 6.32 -15.81 -10.10
N ASP A 130 6.98 -15.23 -9.10
CA ASP A 130 7.60 -15.94 -7.97
C ASP A 130 6.59 -16.25 -6.84
N GLY A 131 5.34 -15.80 -6.97
CA GLY A 131 4.24 -16.20 -6.11
C GLY A 131 4.00 -15.31 -4.88
N ILE A 132 4.00 -13.98 -5.04
CA ILE A 132 3.70 -13.06 -3.92
C ILE A 132 2.28 -13.24 -3.35
N ILE A 133 1.31 -13.69 -4.15
CA ILE A 133 -0.06 -13.93 -3.67
C ILE A 133 -0.09 -15.22 -2.83
N GLU A 134 0.65 -16.23 -3.27
CA GLU A 134 0.84 -17.50 -2.58
C GLU A 134 1.57 -17.28 -1.25
N GLN A 135 2.58 -16.41 -1.23
CA GLN A 135 3.23 -15.99 0.01
C GLN A 135 2.27 -15.30 0.97
N LEU A 136 1.30 -14.51 0.49
CA LEU A 136 0.26 -13.97 1.39
C LEU A 136 -0.60 -15.09 1.97
N ALA A 137 -0.95 -16.10 1.16
CA ALA A 137 -1.75 -17.24 1.60
C ALA A 137 -1.05 -18.12 2.65
N GLU A 138 0.28 -18.06 2.75
CA GLU A 138 1.04 -18.68 3.84
C GLU A 138 0.93 -17.90 5.16
N GLN A 139 0.63 -16.59 5.11
CA GLN A 139 0.55 -15.71 6.28
C GLN A 139 -0.86 -15.56 6.85
N VAL A 140 -1.88 -15.69 6.00
CA VAL A 140 -3.29 -15.47 6.37
C VAL A 140 -4.19 -16.55 5.77
N ASP A 141 -5.33 -16.79 6.40
CA ASP A 141 -6.38 -17.60 5.80
C ASP A 141 -7.10 -16.80 4.70
N ILE A 142 -6.80 -17.13 3.44
CA ILE A 142 -7.46 -16.52 2.28
C ILE A 142 -8.95 -16.86 2.28
N GLY A 143 -9.36 -18.09 2.59
CA GLY A 143 -10.75 -18.47 2.87
C GLY A 143 -11.87 -17.94 1.94
N ALA A 144 -13.11 -18.23 2.33
CA ALA A 144 -14.28 -17.70 1.65
C ALA A 144 -14.51 -16.23 2.06
N GLY A 145 -14.75 -15.35 1.08
CA GLY A 145 -15.09 -13.94 1.34
C GLY A 145 -13.90 -12.98 1.30
N THR A 146 -12.70 -13.44 0.92
CA THR A 146 -11.64 -12.52 0.49
C THR A 146 -12.08 -11.77 -0.76
N CYS A 147 -11.89 -10.47 -0.76
CA CYS A 147 -11.95 -9.65 -1.95
C CYS A 147 -10.56 -9.15 -2.30
N ALA A 148 -10.26 -9.14 -3.59
CA ALA A 148 -9.10 -8.48 -4.15
C ALA A 148 -9.56 -7.29 -4.99
N TRP A 149 -8.85 -6.18 -4.86
CA TRP A 149 -8.95 -5.03 -5.73
C TRP A 149 -7.59 -4.81 -6.39
N ILE A 150 -7.59 -4.85 -7.72
CA ILE A 150 -6.40 -4.63 -8.54
C ILE A 150 -6.41 -3.17 -8.93
N GLY A 151 -5.41 -2.41 -8.47
CA GLY A 151 -5.29 -0.99 -8.78
C GLY A 151 -4.70 -0.74 -10.18
N PRO A 152 -4.55 0.54 -10.55
CA PRO A 152 -3.97 0.97 -11.83
C PRO A 152 -2.54 0.51 -12.04
#